data_AF-A0A6M3KEZ5-F1
#
_entry.id   AF-A0A6M3KEZ5-F1
#
_cell.length_a   1.000
_cell.length_b   1.000
_cell.length_c   1.000
_cell.angle_alpha   90.00
_cell.angle_beta   90.00
_cell.angle_gamma   90.00
#
_symmetry.space_group_name_H-M   'P 1'
#
loop_
_entity.id
_entity.type
_entity.pdbx_description
1 polymer ?
#
loop_
_entity_poly.entity_id
_entity_poly.type
_entity_poly.pdbx_seq_one_letter_code
_entity_poly.pdbx_strand_id
1 'polypeptide(L)'
;MANVIDKDPIVLDTFTANVTIKSTQIRIRKIVLIGAATDVACLEDADGNHIAILKSLGAISELDFGKSGKLFSGLSFNYDDINSGLGSGDYILIYLA
;
A
#
# COMPACT_ATOMS: atom_id res chain seq x y z
N MET A 1 -25.60 2.11 -16.74
CA MET A 1 -24.20 2.11 -16.28
C MET A 1 -24.07 3.18 -15.21
N ALA A 2 -23.69 2.82 -13.98
CA ALA A 2 -23.49 3.80 -12.92
C ALA A 2 -22.06 4.30 -12.98
N ASN A 3 -21.87 5.63 -12.99
CA ASN A 3 -20.58 6.24 -12.72
C ASN A 3 -20.25 5.94 -11.25
N VAL A 4 -19.32 5.02 -11.03
CA VAL A 4 -18.78 4.76 -9.70
C VAL A 4 -17.72 5.82 -9.46
N ILE A 5 -18.02 6.78 -8.60
CA ILE A 5 -17.00 7.67 -8.05
C ILE A 5 -16.31 6.84 -6.97
N ASP A 6 -15.13 6.30 -7.31
CA ASP A 6 -14.23 5.73 -6.32
C ASP A 6 -13.92 6.80 -5.27
N LYS A 7 -14.13 6.50 -3.99
CA LYS A 7 -13.78 7.42 -2.90
C LYS A 7 -12.30 7.77 -2.98
N ASP A 8 -11.96 9.01 -2.62
CA ASP A 8 -10.59 9.48 -2.54
C ASP A 8 -9.73 8.50 -1.72
N PRO A 9 -8.54 8.13 -2.20
CA PRO A 9 -7.68 7.18 -1.51
C PRO A 9 -7.17 7.76 -0.19
N ILE A 10 -6.86 6.89 0.76
CA ILE A 10 -5.96 7.26 1.86
C ILE A 10 -4.58 7.42 1.26
N VAL A 11 -4.01 8.63 1.37
CA VAL A 11 -2.66 8.95 0.89
C VAL A 11 -1.69 8.86 2.06
N LEU A 12 -0.66 8.05 1.89
CA LEU A 12 0.44 7.91 2.83
C LEU A 12 1.69 8.47 2.18
N ASP A 13 2.23 9.55 2.74
CA ASP A 13 3.55 10.06 2.40
C ASP A 13 4.60 9.14 3.04
N THR A 14 5.52 8.65 2.22
CA THR A 14 6.45 7.59 2.61
C THR A 14 7.85 8.09 2.93
N PHE A 15 8.03 9.41 2.99
CA PHE A 15 9.33 10.07 3.10
C PHE A 15 10.21 9.62 4.30
N THR A 16 9.67 9.12 5.42
CA THR A 16 10.52 8.88 6.61
C THR A 16 10.13 7.76 7.61
N ALA A 17 9.09 6.95 7.39
CA ALA A 17 8.76 5.90 8.38
C ALA A 17 7.94 4.74 7.82
N ASN A 18 8.14 3.55 8.38
CA ASN A 18 7.18 2.44 8.26
C ASN A 18 5.79 2.91 8.66
N VAL A 19 4.79 2.60 7.83
CA VAL A 19 3.41 2.99 8.10
C VAL A 19 2.64 1.80 8.62
N THR A 20 2.07 1.94 9.83
CA THR A 20 1.20 0.91 10.41
C THR A 20 -0.24 1.41 10.50
N ILE A 21 -1.16 0.65 9.91
CA ILE A 21 -2.60 0.85 10.01
C ILE A 21 -3.12 -0.07 11.11
N LYS A 22 -3.30 0.49 12.31
CA LYS A 22 -3.89 -0.20 13.46
C LYS A 22 -5.42 -0.09 13.39
N SER A 23 -6.03 -0.93 12.56
CA SER A 23 -7.49 -1.10 12.52
C SER A 23 -7.86 -2.49 13.01
N THR A 24 -8.97 -2.62 13.75
CA THR A 24 -9.53 -3.92 14.11
C THR A 24 -9.92 -4.72 12.87
N GLN A 25 -10.49 -4.04 11.87
CA GLN A 25 -10.80 -4.59 10.55
C GLN A 25 -10.81 -3.47 9.50
N ILE A 26 -10.07 -3.65 8.41
CA ILE A 26 -10.07 -2.76 7.25
C ILE A 26 -10.21 -3.60 5.97
N ARG A 27 -11.13 -3.21 5.10
CA ARG A 27 -11.35 -3.90 3.82
C ARG A 27 -10.75 -3.06 2.70
N ILE A 28 -9.70 -3.58 2.08
CA ILE A 28 -8.93 -2.87 1.06
C ILE A 28 -9.24 -3.47 -0.31
N ARG A 29 -9.62 -2.62 -1.25
CA ARG A 29 -9.84 -2.96 -2.65
C ARG A 29 -8.53 -2.95 -3.43
N LYS A 30 -7.77 -1.85 -3.33
CA LYS A 30 -6.53 -1.65 -4.10
C LYS A 30 -5.50 -0.88 -3.30
N ILE A 31 -4.23 -1.23 -3.45
CA ILE A 31 -3.07 -0.48 -2.97
C ILE A 31 -2.23 -0.09 -4.18
N VAL A 32 -1.79 1.16 -4.24
CA VAL A 32 -0.93 1.67 -5.31
C VAL A 32 0.30 2.30 -4.67
N LEU A 33 1.48 1.86 -5.06
CA LEU A 33 2.75 2.52 -4.75
C LEU A 33 3.11 3.40 -5.94
N ILE A 34 3.35 4.68 -5.69
CA ILE A 34 3.90 5.62 -6.66
C ILE A 34 5.26 6.05 -6.16
N GLY A 35 6.29 5.77 -6.96
CA GLY A 35 7.68 6.07 -6.63
C GLY A 35 8.63 5.82 -7.79
N ALA A 36 9.94 5.94 -7.55
CA ALA A 36 10.96 5.71 -8.55
C ALA A 36 11.06 4.24 -9.01
N ALA A 37 11.69 4.01 -10.16
CA ALA A 37 11.73 2.71 -10.86
C ALA A 37 12.58 1.61 -10.20
N THR A 38 12.88 1.74 -8.91
CA THR A 38 13.66 0.78 -8.13
C THR A 38 13.08 0.54 -6.75
N ASP A 39 12.01 1.25 -6.41
CA ASP A 39 11.47 1.28 -5.07
C ASP A 39 10.76 -0.01 -4.73
N VAL A 40 10.90 -0.42 -3.47
CA VAL A 40 10.28 -1.63 -2.97
C VAL A 40 9.70 -1.35 -1.60
N ALA A 41 8.52 -1.88 -1.35
CA ALA A 41 7.89 -1.90 -0.03
C ALA A 41 7.39 -3.31 0.28
N CYS A 42 7.56 -3.75 1.52
CA CYS A 42 6.92 -4.97 1.99
C CYS A 42 5.59 -4.63 2.64
N LEU A 43 4.55 -5.36 2.25
CA LEU A 43 3.26 -5.34 2.90
C LEU A 43 3.22 -6.46 3.94
N GLU A 44 3.00 -6.10 5.18
CA GLU A 44 2.94 -7.06 6.30
C GLU A 44 1.57 -7.05 6.97
N ASP A 45 1.22 -8.16 7.61
CA ASP A 45 0.07 -8.23 8.50
C ASP A 45 0.38 -7.66 9.89
N ALA A 46 -0.60 -7.73 10.79
CA ALA A 46 -0.45 -7.25 12.17
C ALA A 46 0.63 -7.99 12.98
N ASP A 47 1.01 -9.20 12.56
CA ASP A 47 1.98 -10.05 13.22
C ASP A 47 3.38 -9.92 12.59
N GLY A 48 3.53 -9.08 11.56
CA GLY A 48 4.78 -8.88 10.82
C GLY A 48 5.04 -9.93 9.74
N ASN A 49 4.05 -10.75 9.37
CA ASN A 49 4.23 -11.70 8.26
C ASN A 49 4.12 -10.98 6.92
N HIS A 50 5.05 -11.27 6.02
CA HIS A 50 5.04 -10.72 4.66
C HIS A 50 3.82 -11.25 3.87
N ILE A 51 2.94 -10.34 3.47
CA ILE A 51 1.77 -10.60 2.63
C ILE A 51 2.12 -10.45 1.14
N ALA A 52 2.82 -9.37 0.79
CA ALA A 52 3.15 -9.03 -0.59
C ALA A 52 4.39 -8.13 -0.66
N ILE A 53 5.08 -8.17 -1.80
CA ILE A 53 6.16 -7.23 -2.12
C ILE A 53 5.65 -6.30 -3.22
N LEU A 54 5.61 -5.01 -2.93
CA LEU A 54 5.31 -3.95 -3.88
C LEU A 54 6.62 -3.46 -4.45
N LYS A 55 6.98 -3.91 -5.65
CA LYS A 55 8.14 -3.41 -6.38
C LYS A 55 7.67 -2.48 -7.49
N SER A 56 8.22 -1.27 -7.51
CA SER A 56 8.01 -0.32 -8.60
C SER A 56 8.86 -0.75 -9.79
N LEU A 57 8.23 -1.32 -10.82
CA LEU A 57 8.83 -1.62 -12.12
C LEU A 57 8.61 -0.45 -13.10
N GLY A 58 8.70 0.79 -12.61
CA GLY A 58 8.30 2.01 -13.30
C GLY A 58 7.97 3.12 -12.30
N ALA A 59 7.10 4.07 -12.66
CA ALA A 59 6.64 5.08 -11.71
C ALA A 59 5.54 4.57 -10.75
N ILE A 60 4.88 3.45 -11.08
CA ILE A 60 3.65 2.98 -10.41
C ILE A 60 3.67 1.45 -10.29
N SER A 61 3.30 0.94 -9.11
CA SER A 61 3.05 -0.47 -8.82
C SER A 61 1.69 -0.64 -8.14
N GLU A 62 0.93 -1.69 -8.47
CA GLU A 62 -0.42 -1.89 -7.93
C GLU A 62 -0.64 -3.30 -7.38
N LEU A 63 -1.40 -3.39 -6.28
CA LEU A 63 -1.97 -4.61 -5.73
C LEU A 63 -3.49 -4.47 -5.64
N ASP A 64 -4.21 -5.20 -6.49
CA ASP A 64 -5.67 -5.18 -6.58
C ASP A 64 -6.28 -6.47 -6.01
N PHE A 65 -7.17 -6.32 -5.03
CA PHE A 65 -7.93 -7.40 -4.39
C PHE A 65 -9.35 -7.54 -4.97
N GLY A 66 -9.68 -6.76 -6.00
CA GLY A 66 -10.98 -6.74 -6.66
C GLY A 66 -12.05 -6.00 -5.86
N LYS A 67 -13.22 -5.79 -6.48
CA LYS A 67 -14.32 -4.97 -5.93
C LYS A 67 -14.80 -5.37 -4.54
N SER A 68 -14.73 -6.66 -4.20
CA SER A 68 -15.13 -7.17 -2.88
C SER A 68 -14.10 -6.87 -1.78
N GLY A 69 -12.89 -6.46 -2.17
CA GLY A 69 -11.75 -6.21 -1.30
C GLY A 69 -11.29 -7.43 -0.49
N LYS A 70 -10.11 -7.28 0.10
CA LYS A 70 -9.57 -8.21 1.10
C LYS A 70 -9.66 -7.58 2.48
N LEU A 71 -10.09 -8.37 3.46
CA LEU A 71 -10.18 -7.95 4.86
C LEU A 71 -8.81 -8.14 5.53
N PHE A 72 -8.36 -7.13 6.25
CA PHE A 72 -7.13 -7.12 7.05
C PHE A 72 -7.46 -6.72 8.49
N SER A 73 -6.80 -7.33 9.46
CA SER A 73 -6.93 -7.01 10.89
C SER A 73 -5.70 -6.24 11.40
N GLY A 74 -5.21 -5.34 10.56
CA GLY A 74 -3.93 -4.65 10.71
C GLY A 74 -3.06 -4.83 9.49
N LEU A 75 -2.32 -3.78 9.14
CA LEU A 75 -1.47 -3.73 7.96
C LEU A 75 -0.24 -2.86 8.26
N SER A 76 0.92 -3.31 7.83
CA SER A 76 2.18 -2.60 7.94
C SER A 76 2.80 -2.44 6.55
N PHE A 77 3.36 -1.27 6.27
CA PHE A 77 4.28 -1.07 5.16
C PHE A 77 5.66 -0.89 5.74
N ASN A 78 6.51 -1.89 5.50
CA ASN A 78 7.89 -1.93 5.99
C ASN A 78 8.86 -1.65 4.83
N TYR A 79 9.76 -0.71 5.07
CA TYR A 79 10.77 -0.25 4.13
C TYR A 79 12.21 -0.51 4.63
N ASP A 80 12.37 -0.91 5.89
CA ASP A 80 13.68 -1.07 6.55
C ASP A 80 14.46 -2.29 6.00
N ASP A 81 13.75 -3.33 5.55
CA ASP A 81 14.36 -4.56 5.04
C ASP A 81 14.83 -4.47 3.58
N ILE A 82 14.83 -3.28 2.98
CA ILE A 82 15.00 -3.12 1.54
C ILE A 82 16.04 -2.06 1.20
N ASN A 83 17.09 -2.48 0.48
CA ASN A 83 18.28 -1.66 0.13
C ASN A 83 17.99 -0.39 -0.72
N SER A 84 16.75 -0.18 -1.14
CA SER A 84 16.25 0.97 -1.89
C SER A 84 14.89 1.37 -1.32
N GLY A 85 14.91 2.07 -0.20
CA GLY A 85 13.71 2.55 0.48
C GLY A 85 13.00 3.67 -0.30
N LEU A 86 11.77 3.99 0.13
CA LEU A 86 11.00 5.08 -0.43
C LEU A 86 11.62 6.44 -0.08
N GLY A 87 11.67 7.33 -1.06
CA GLY A 87 12.25 8.66 -0.99
C GLY A 87 11.22 9.79 -0.94
N SER A 88 11.73 11.02 -0.98
CA SER A 88 10.90 12.23 -1.00
C SER A 88 10.05 12.27 -2.28
N GLY A 89 8.74 12.35 -2.12
CA GLY A 89 7.78 12.42 -3.24
C GLY A 89 7.14 11.09 -3.60
N ASP A 90 7.50 10.01 -2.93
CA ASP A 90 6.86 8.71 -3.08
C ASP A 90 5.65 8.60 -2.16
N TYR A 91 4.58 8.00 -2.65
CA TYR A 91 3.34 7.89 -1.90
C TYR A 91 2.61 6.58 -2.16
N ILE A 92 1.92 6.12 -1.12
CA ILE A 92 1.03 4.96 -1.20
C ILE A 92 -0.42 5.45 -1.17
N LEU A 93 -1.20 4.96 -2.12
CA LEU A 93 -2.63 5.19 -2.19
C LEU A 93 -3.37 3.90 -1.79
N ILE A 94 -4.26 4.00 -0.81
CA ILE A 94 -5.08 2.88 -0.37
C ILE A 94 -6.54 3.17 -0.68
N TYR A 95 -7.12 2.34 -1.52
CA TYR A 95 -8.53 2.36 -1.87
C TYR A 95 -9.27 1.32 -1.04
N LEU A 96 -10.21 1.78 -0.20
CA LEU A 96 -11.09 0.89 0.56
C LEU A 96 -12.18 0.30 -0.34
N ALA A 97 -12.70 -0.88 0.03
CA ALA A 97 -13.81 -1.53 -0.69
C ALA A 97 -15.18 -1.16 -0.10
#